data_AF-A0A1E4ZLG5-F1
#
_entry.id   AF-A0A1E4ZLG5-F1
#
_cell.length_a   1.000
_cell.length_b   1.000
_cell.length_c   1.000
_cell.angle_alpha   90.00
_cell.angle_beta   90.00
_cell.angle_gamma   90.00
#
_symmetry.space_group_name_H-M   'P 1'
#
loop_
_entity.id
_entity.type
_entity.pdbx_description
1 polymer ?
#
loop_
_entity_poly.entity_id
_entity_poly.type
_entity_poly.pdbx_seq_one_letter_code
_entity_poly.pdbx_strand_id
1 'polypeptide(L)'
;MKMEMKEMMFDFVLLVNVLTLFLAVLGYLTNLYFVRKEKKRQNILTFFDYYRKMFASDSFCMLNYKKLNDGSFERNFEDEKMEVKFVQFLGDCDHLATLKTASGISDELNSYMLGWFCQKVIPQLSENEKKAFFWSKAINYLQETASFAETLQGKGG
;
A
#
# COMPACT_ATOMS: atom_id res chain seq x y z
N MET A 1 -10.08 25.59 62.27
CA MET A 1 -10.12 26.64 61.23
C MET A 1 -8.87 26.72 60.33
N LYS A 2 -7.68 27.15 60.80
CA LYS A 2 -6.48 27.23 59.90
C LYS A 2 -5.96 25.87 59.40
N MET A 3 -6.20 24.79 60.15
CA MET A 3 -5.77 23.43 59.81
C MET A 3 -6.69 22.80 58.75
N GLU A 4 -8.01 22.89 58.92
CA GLU A 4 -9.03 22.41 57.97
C GLU A 4 -8.95 23.08 56.59
N MET A 5 -8.58 24.37 56.54
CA MET A 5 -8.42 25.08 55.27
C MET A 5 -7.20 24.59 54.47
N LYS A 6 -6.14 24.10 55.14
CA LYS A 6 -4.97 23.52 54.45
C LYS A 6 -5.29 22.15 53.85
N GLU A 7 -6.05 21.33 54.56
CA GLU A 7 -6.49 20.01 54.08
C GLU A 7 -7.42 20.17 52.88
N MET A 8 -8.40 21.07 52.96
CA MET A 8 -9.30 21.36 51.84
C MET A 8 -8.56 21.90 50.60
N MET A 9 -7.54 22.75 50.80
CA MET A 9 -6.70 23.25 49.72
C MET A 9 -5.85 22.14 49.09
N PHE A 10 -5.34 21.21 49.90
CA PHE A 10 -4.58 20.06 49.43
C PHE A 10 -5.45 19.12 48.58
N ASP A 11 -6.66 18.79 49.06
CA ASP A 11 -7.60 17.94 48.32
C ASP A 11 -8.03 18.57 46.99
N PHE A 12 -8.26 19.89 46.98
CA PHE A 12 -8.56 20.63 45.76
C PHE A 12 -7.40 20.58 44.75
N VAL A 13 -6.16 20.81 45.21
CA VAL A 13 -4.97 20.71 44.35
C VAL A 13 -4.80 19.30 43.79
N LEU A 14 -5.03 18.27 44.60
CA LEU A 14 -4.99 16.88 44.17
C LEU A 14 -6.03 16.61 43.08
N LEU A 15 -7.28 17.07 43.27
CA LEU A 15 -8.35 16.90 42.30
C LEU A 15 -8.04 17.60 40.96
N VAL A 16 -7.51 18.83 41.00
CA VAL A 16 -7.10 19.58 39.81
C VAL A 16 -5.97 18.85 39.08
N ASN A 17 -4.98 18.31 39.79
CA ASN A 17 -3.87 17.56 39.19
C ASN A 17 -4.34 16.26 38.52
N VAL A 18 -5.23 15.50 39.18
CA VAL A 18 -5.82 14.27 38.62
C VAL A 18 -6.61 14.59 37.35
N LEU A 19 -7.43 15.64 37.38
CA LEU A 19 -8.21 16.07 36.22
C LEU A 19 -7.30 16.52 35.07
N THR A 20 -6.22 17.26 35.37
CA THR A 20 -5.23 17.68 34.38
C THR A 20 -4.53 16.49 33.73
N LEU A 21 -4.11 15.50 34.53
CA LEU A 21 -3.52 14.27 34.02
C LEU A 21 -4.49 13.51 33.11
N PHE A 22 -5.75 13.40 33.52
CA PHE A 22 -6.79 12.74 32.73
C PHE A 22 -7.01 13.43 31.38
N LEU A 23 -7.11 14.76 31.36
CA LEU A 23 -7.23 15.54 30.14
C LEU A 23 -5.98 15.40 29.25
N ALA A 24 -4.78 15.35 29.82
CA ALA A 24 -3.55 15.14 29.07
C ALA A 24 -3.52 13.74 28.41
N VAL A 25 -3.93 12.70 29.12
CA VAL A 25 -4.04 11.34 28.58
C VAL A 25 -5.08 11.29 27.47
N LEU A 26 -6.26 11.88 27.67
CA LEU A 26 -7.29 11.95 26.64
C LEU A 26 -6.78 12.68 25.38
N GLY A 27 -6.16 13.85 25.56
CA GLY A 27 -5.57 14.61 24.46
C GLY A 27 -4.53 13.80 23.68
N TYR A 28 -3.65 13.08 24.38
CA TYR A 28 -2.66 12.19 23.75
C TYR A 28 -3.31 11.06 22.96
N LEU A 29 -4.29 10.36 23.54
CA LEU A 29 -4.99 9.25 22.87
C LEU A 29 -5.76 9.73 21.64
N THR A 30 -6.45 10.87 21.75
CA THR A 30 -7.14 11.51 20.63
C THR A 30 -6.17 11.89 19.52
N ASN A 31 -5.03 12.50 19.86
CA ASN A 31 -3.99 12.84 18.89
C ASN A 31 -3.43 11.58 18.20
N LEU A 32 -3.11 10.53 18.96
CA LEU A 32 -2.62 9.26 18.42
C LEU A 32 -3.63 8.62 17.44
N TYR A 33 -4.91 8.67 17.76
CA TYR A 33 -5.98 8.21 16.86
C TYR A 33 -6.00 9.01 15.56
N PHE A 34 -5.97 10.35 15.63
CA PHE A 34 -5.97 11.20 14.44
C PHE A 34 -4.72 11.01 13.58
N VAL A 35 -3.53 10.91 14.18
CA VAL A 35 -2.29 10.64 13.47
C VAL A 35 -2.35 9.30 12.73
N ARG A 36 -2.86 8.24 13.39
CA ARG A 36 -3.05 6.93 12.74
C ARG A 36 -4.04 6.99 11.59
N LYS A 37 -5.18 7.67 11.79
CA LYS A 37 -6.21 7.86 10.76
C LYS A 37 -5.66 8.62 9.56
N GLU A 38 -4.90 9.68 9.80
CA GLU A 38 -4.29 10.48 8.74
C GLU A 38 -3.22 9.72 7.98
N LYS A 39 -2.35 8.99 8.67
CA LYS A 39 -1.36 8.11 8.02
C LYS A 39 -2.02 7.06 7.14
N LYS A 40 -3.13 6.46 7.58
CA LYS A 40 -3.90 5.51 6.77
C LYS A 40 -4.45 6.18 5.50
N ARG A 41 -5.01 7.39 5.61
CA ARG A 41 -5.49 8.15 4.44
C ARG A 41 -4.37 8.47 3.46
N GLN A 42 -3.22 8.93 3.95
CA GLN A 42 -2.05 9.23 3.13
C GLN A 42 -1.53 7.98 2.41
N ASN A 43 -1.48 6.82 3.09
CA ASN A 43 -1.10 5.57 2.45
C ASN A 43 -2.08 5.19 1.31
N ILE A 44 -3.39 5.35 1.51
CA ILE A 44 -4.40 5.10 0.47
C ILE A 44 -4.20 6.03 -0.73
N LEU A 45 -4.00 7.33 -0.49
CA LEU A 45 -3.74 8.29 -1.58
C LEU A 45 -2.46 7.94 -2.33
N THR A 46 -1.41 7.60 -1.60
CA THR A 46 -0.12 7.19 -2.18
C THR A 46 -0.27 5.93 -3.01
N PHE A 47 -1.06 4.95 -2.53
CA PHE A 47 -1.39 3.74 -3.27
C PHE A 47 -2.04 4.07 -4.62
N PHE A 48 -3.06 4.93 -4.65
CA PHE A 48 -3.68 5.35 -5.91
C PHE A 48 -2.76 6.18 -6.82
N ASP A 49 -1.84 6.95 -6.24
CA ASP A 49 -0.84 7.69 -7.01
C ASP A 49 0.15 6.75 -7.73
N TYR A 50 0.56 5.65 -7.09
CA TYR A 50 1.36 4.61 -7.75
C TYR A 50 0.59 3.96 -8.89
N TYR A 51 -0.68 3.61 -8.69
CA TYR A 51 -1.53 3.11 -9.78
C TYR A 51 -1.63 4.10 -10.95
N ARG A 52 -1.81 5.39 -10.65
CA ARG A 52 -1.85 6.43 -11.69
C ARG A 52 -0.54 6.49 -12.48
N LYS A 53 0.61 6.33 -11.81
CA LYS A 53 1.94 6.28 -12.45
C LYS A 53 2.12 5.03 -13.30
N MET A 54 1.74 3.87 -12.77
CA MET A 54 1.82 2.60 -13.50
C MET A 54 0.95 2.59 -14.77
N PHE A 55 -0.10 3.41 -14.82
CA PHE A 55 -0.98 3.56 -15.98
C PHE A 55 -0.83 4.92 -16.69
N ALA A 56 0.27 5.63 -16.45
CA ALA A 56 0.62 6.81 -17.23
C ALA A 56 0.90 6.42 -18.69
N SER A 57 0.70 7.35 -19.64
CA SER A 57 0.83 7.07 -21.07
C SER A 57 2.21 6.54 -21.49
N ASP A 58 3.25 6.87 -20.73
CA ASP A 58 4.63 6.47 -20.96
C ASP A 58 5.08 5.30 -20.06
N SER A 59 4.17 4.67 -19.32
CA SER A 59 4.50 3.56 -18.43
C SER A 59 4.73 2.25 -19.17
N PHE A 60 5.40 1.29 -18.52
CA PHE A 60 5.55 -0.07 -19.07
C PHE A 60 4.19 -0.68 -19.47
N CYS A 61 3.19 -0.56 -18.60
CA CYS A 61 1.86 -1.12 -18.82
C CYS A 61 1.21 -0.54 -20.08
N MET A 62 1.19 0.79 -20.21
CA MET A 62 0.47 1.44 -21.31
C MET A 62 1.20 1.33 -22.64
N LEU A 63 2.53 1.41 -22.64
CA LEU A 63 3.33 1.23 -23.86
C LEU A 63 3.20 -0.18 -24.44
N ASN A 64 2.97 -1.19 -23.59
CA ASN A 64 2.89 -2.58 -24.01
C ASN A 64 1.47 -3.16 -24.02
N TYR A 65 0.45 -2.37 -23.62
CA TYR A 65 -0.92 -2.84 -23.45
C TYR A 65 -1.45 -3.61 -24.67
N LYS A 66 -1.29 -3.05 -25.88
CA LYS A 66 -1.79 -3.68 -27.10
C LYS A 66 -1.15 -5.06 -27.35
N LYS A 67 0.17 -5.15 -27.22
CA LYS A 67 0.95 -6.39 -27.39
C LYS A 67 0.66 -7.41 -26.28
N LEU A 68 0.44 -6.95 -25.05
CA LEU A 68 0.04 -7.82 -23.93
C LEU A 68 -1.38 -8.35 -24.14
N ASN A 69 -2.26 -7.54 -24.74
CA ASN A 69 -3.64 -7.90 -25.00
C ASN A 69 -3.79 -8.92 -26.14
N ASP A 70 -3.06 -8.75 -27.24
CA ASP A 70 -3.06 -9.71 -28.35
C ASP A 70 -2.13 -10.91 -28.12
N GLY A 71 -1.34 -10.90 -27.05
CA GLY A 71 -0.42 -11.98 -26.68
C GLY A 71 0.88 -12.01 -27.49
N SER A 72 1.14 -11.00 -28.31
CA SER A 72 2.39 -10.88 -29.08
C SER A 72 3.54 -10.23 -28.31
N PHE A 73 3.32 -9.83 -27.06
CA PHE A 73 4.39 -9.24 -26.25
C PHE A 73 5.45 -10.29 -25.91
N GLU A 74 6.66 -10.04 -26.39
CA GLU A 74 7.89 -10.72 -25.99
C GLU A 74 8.87 -9.66 -25.47
N ARG A 75 9.41 -9.91 -24.29
CA ARG A 75 10.36 -9.00 -23.65
C ARG A 75 11.72 -9.08 -24.34
N ASN A 76 12.17 -7.93 -24.87
CA ASN A 76 13.50 -7.80 -25.44
C ASN A 76 14.48 -7.19 -24.41
N PHE A 77 15.35 -8.03 -23.86
CA PHE A 77 16.35 -7.62 -22.86
C PHE A 77 17.43 -6.67 -23.41
N GLU A 78 17.57 -6.56 -24.73
CA GLU A 78 18.50 -5.62 -25.36
C GLU A 78 17.92 -4.19 -25.47
N ASP A 79 16.60 -4.03 -25.32
CA ASP A 79 15.97 -2.70 -25.27
C ASP A 79 16.10 -2.11 -23.85
N GLU A 80 17.26 -1.52 -23.58
CA GLU A 80 17.58 -0.91 -22.28
C GLU A 80 16.50 0.07 -21.79
N LYS A 81 15.87 0.83 -22.70
CA LYS A 81 14.84 1.80 -22.33
C LYS A 81 13.59 1.12 -21.82
N MET A 82 13.17 0.03 -22.47
CA MET A 82 12.04 -0.75 -21.99
C MET A 82 12.39 -1.54 -20.72
N GLU A 83 13.61 -2.03 -20.61
CA GLU A 83 14.05 -2.73 -19.40
C GLU A 83 14.04 -1.83 -18.17
N VAL A 84 14.49 -0.58 -18.30
CA VAL A 84 14.37 0.40 -17.21
C VAL A 84 12.91 0.59 -16.79
N LYS A 85 11.98 0.68 -17.73
CA LYS A 85 10.54 0.83 -17.43
C LYS A 85 9.95 -0.43 -16.80
N PHE A 86 10.41 -1.61 -17.19
CA PHE A 86 10.00 -2.87 -16.57
C PHE A 86 10.50 -2.98 -15.12
N VAL A 87 11.77 -2.65 -14.89
CA VAL A 87 12.35 -2.61 -13.55
C VAL A 87 11.63 -1.59 -12.66
N GLN A 88 11.28 -0.41 -13.21
CA GLN A 88 10.45 0.57 -12.51
C GLN A 88 9.08 -0.01 -12.16
N PHE A 89 8.42 -0.71 -13.08
CA PHE A 89 7.16 -1.39 -12.80
C PHE A 89 7.28 -2.41 -11.65
N LEU A 90 8.36 -3.20 -11.60
CA LEU A 90 8.59 -4.11 -10.47
C LEU A 90 8.84 -3.37 -9.16
N GLY A 91 9.57 -2.25 -9.19
CA GLY A 91 9.75 -1.37 -8.03
C GLY A 91 8.43 -0.78 -7.53
N ASP A 92 7.57 -0.34 -8.44
CA ASP A 92 6.24 0.14 -8.11
C ASP A 92 5.37 -0.97 -7.48
N CYS A 93 5.47 -2.20 -7.99
CA CYS A 93 4.80 -3.36 -7.39
C CYS A 93 5.28 -3.66 -5.96
N ASP A 94 6.57 -3.54 -5.67
CA ASP A 94 7.10 -3.69 -4.31
C ASP A 94 6.51 -2.65 -3.35
N HIS A 95 6.47 -1.39 -3.80
CA HIS A 95 5.87 -0.30 -3.04
C HIS A 95 4.37 -0.52 -2.82
N LEU A 96 3.64 -0.93 -3.86
CA LEU A 96 2.23 -1.26 -3.76
C LEU A 96 1.97 -2.42 -2.79
N ALA A 97 2.82 -3.45 -2.79
CA ALA A 97 2.72 -4.55 -1.82
C ALA A 97 2.81 -4.04 -0.38
N THR A 98 3.72 -3.10 -0.12
CA THR A 98 3.84 -2.42 1.19
C THR A 98 2.60 -1.60 1.54
N LEU A 99 2.15 -0.79 0.58
CA LEU A 99 1.06 0.16 0.78
C LEU A 99 -0.28 -0.55 0.93
N LYS A 100 -0.52 -1.65 0.22
CA LYS A 100 -1.72 -2.48 0.34
C LYS A 100 -1.93 -2.92 1.79
N THR A 101 -0.89 -3.52 2.40
CA THR A 101 -0.91 -3.94 3.80
C THR A 101 -1.12 -2.76 4.76
N ALA A 102 -0.43 -1.64 4.53
CA ALA A 102 -0.50 -0.48 5.41
C ALA A 102 -1.80 0.36 5.27
N SER A 103 -2.49 0.24 4.14
CA SER A 103 -3.70 1.02 3.81
C SER A 103 -4.99 0.25 4.11
N GLY A 104 -4.92 -1.07 4.20
CA GLY A 104 -6.11 -1.93 4.28
C GLY A 104 -6.93 -1.91 3.00
N ILE A 105 -6.28 -1.81 1.85
CA ILE A 105 -6.92 -1.98 0.54
C ILE A 105 -7.28 -3.46 0.40
N SER A 106 -8.51 -3.73 -0.05
CA SER A 106 -8.98 -5.10 -0.21
C SER A 106 -8.35 -5.79 -1.43
N ASP A 107 -8.25 -7.11 -1.37
CA ASP A 107 -7.72 -7.92 -2.46
C ASP A 107 -8.58 -7.81 -3.72
N GLU A 108 -9.90 -7.66 -3.57
CA GLU A 108 -10.84 -7.47 -4.67
C GLU A 108 -10.54 -6.18 -5.44
N LEU A 109 -10.37 -5.06 -4.74
CA LEU A 109 -10.08 -3.78 -5.37
C LEU A 109 -8.73 -3.82 -6.08
N ASN A 110 -7.70 -4.36 -5.43
CA ASN A 110 -6.37 -4.48 -6.00
C ASN A 110 -6.36 -5.37 -7.26
N SER A 111 -7.09 -6.49 -7.22
CA SER A 111 -7.21 -7.42 -8.33
C SER A 111 -8.02 -6.86 -9.48
N TYR A 112 -9.06 -6.08 -9.19
CA TYR A 112 -9.80 -5.34 -10.22
C TYR A 112 -8.90 -4.35 -10.97
N MET A 113 -8.02 -3.66 -10.24
CA MET A 113 -7.17 -2.61 -10.83
C MET A 113 -5.95 -3.14 -11.59
N LEU A 114 -5.28 -4.20 -11.10
CA LEU A 114 -4.01 -4.68 -11.68
C LEU A 114 -4.02 -6.13 -12.13
N GLY A 115 -5.02 -6.93 -11.73
CA GLY A 115 -5.00 -8.39 -11.85
C GLY A 115 -4.72 -8.90 -13.26
N TRP A 116 -5.39 -8.31 -14.26
CA TRP A 116 -5.14 -8.67 -15.67
C TRP A 116 -3.70 -8.40 -16.10
N PHE A 117 -3.12 -7.26 -15.71
CA PHE A 117 -1.73 -6.95 -16.04
C PHE A 117 -0.77 -7.91 -15.33
N CYS A 118 -1.01 -8.24 -14.06
CA CYS A 118 -0.20 -9.22 -13.33
C CYS A 118 -0.18 -10.57 -14.06
N GLN A 119 -1.33 -11.07 -14.50
CA GLN A 119 -1.42 -12.32 -15.27
C GLN A 119 -0.58 -12.29 -16.56
N LYS A 120 -0.56 -11.14 -17.26
CA LYS A 120 0.20 -10.99 -18.51
C LYS A 120 1.70 -10.78 -18.29
N VAL A 121 2.09 -10.17 -17.17
CA VAL A 121 3.49 -9.84 -16.86
C VAL A 121 4.24 -11.00 -16.22
N ILE A 122 3.61 -11.82 -15.37
CA ILE A 122 4.29 -12.93 -14.68
C ILE A 122 5.05 -13.87 -15.65
N PRO A 123 4.50 -14.27 -16.82
CA PRO A 123 5.23 -15.09 -17.79
C PRO A 123 6.48 -14.42 -18.37
N GLN A 124 6.56 -13.08 -18.33
CA GLN A 124 7.64 -12.27 -18.91
C GLN A 124 8.79 -12.02 -17.93
N LEU A 125 8.66 -12.50 -16.69
CA LEU A 125 9.73 -12.48 -15.71
C LEU A 125 10.82 -13.49 -16.11
N SER A 126 12.07 -13.05 -16.06
CA SER A 126 13.21 -13.94 -16.20
C SER A 126 13.33 -14.86 -14.99
N GLU A 127 14.01 -16.01 -15.18
CA GLU A 127 14.28 -16.94 -14.08
C GLU A 127 15.14 -16.32 -12.96
N ASN A 128 16.02 -15.39 -13.32
CA ASN A 128 16.85 -14.67 -12.35
C ASN A 128 16.00 -13.74 -11.49
N GLU A 129 15.05 -13.00 -12.08
CA GLU A 129 14.12 -12.16 -11.32
C GLU A 129 13.25 -13.00 -10.40
N LYS A 130 12.70 -14.12 -10.89
CA LYS A 130 11.89 -15.07 -10.10
C LYS A 130 12.60 -15.59 -8.85
N LYS A 131 13.92 -15.76 -8.92
CA LYS A 131 14.75 -16.30 -7.82
C LYS A 131 15.41 -15.22 -6.98
N ALA A 132 15.46 -13.98 -7.46
CA ALA A 132 16.13 -12.90 -6.79
C ALA A 132 15.37 -12.49 -5.52
N PHE A 133 16.04 -12.55 -4.37
CA PHE A 133 15.47 -12.10 -3.10
C PHE A 133 14.99 -10.65 -3.16
N PHE A 134 15.73 -9.79 -3.89
CA PHE A 134 15.38 -8.39 -4.09
C PHE A 134 13.97 -8.19 -4.68
N TRP A 135 13.54 -9.06 -5.59
CA TRP A 135 12.23 -8.98 -6.25
C TRP A 135 11.15 -9.83 -5.61
N SER A 136 11.48 -10.62 -4.59
CA SER A 136 10.58 -11.61 -3.98
C SER A 136 9.21 -11.02 -3.60
N LYS A 137 9.21 -9.83 -2.99
CA LYS A 137 7.98 -9.16 -2.56
C LYS A 137 7.14 -8.64 -3.72
N ALA A 138 7.74 -7.99 -4.70
CA ALA A 138 7.05 -7.57 -5.92
C ALA A 138 6.44 -8.78 -6.65
N ILE A 139 7.18 -9.88 -6.76
CA ILE A 139 6.74 -11.09 -7.45
C ILE A 139 5.61 -11.77 -6.70
N ASN A 140 5.72 -11.93 -5.38
CA ASN A 140 4.63 -12.46 -4.56
C ASN A 140 3.36 -11.60 -4.71
N TYR A 141 3.51 -10.28 -4.69
CA TYR A 141 2.40 -9.35 -4.90
C TYR A 141 1.75 -9.54 -6.28
N LEU A 142 2.54 -9.67 -7.35
CA LEU A 142 2.04 -9.94 -8.69
C LEU A 142 1.27 -11.27 -8.72
N GLN A 143 1.85 -12.34 -8.17
CA GLN A 143 1.26 -13.69 -8.15
C GLN A 143 -0.04 -13.74 -7.36
N GLU A 144 -0.07 -13.19 -6.16
CA GLU A 144 -1.28 -13.10 -5.33
C GLU A 144 -2.39 -12.34 -6.05
N THR A 145 -2.05 -11.18 -6.64
CA THR A 145 -3.01 -10.34 -7.35
C THR A 145 -3.55 -11.02 -8.62
N ALA A 146 -2.70 -11.74 -9.35
CA ALA A 146 -3.11 -12.52 -10.52
C ALA A 146 -4.05 -13.67 -10.12
N SER A 147 -3.67 -14.46 -9.12
CA SER A 147 -4.45 -15.61 -8.65
C SER A 147 -5.83 -15.19 -8.10
N PHE A 148 -5.88 -14.08 -7.38
CA PHE A 148 -7.15 -13.56 -6.88
C PHE A 148 -8.04 -13.05 -8.02
N ALA A 149 -7.46 -12.41 -9.04
CA ALA A 149 -8.21 -12.01 -10.23
C ALA A 149 -8.77 -13.20 -11.02
N GLU A 150 -8.02 -14.29 -11.18
CA GLU A 150 -8.51 -15.54 -11.78
C GLU A 150 -9.69 -16.11 -11.00
N THR A 151 -9.59 -16.10 -9.67
CA THR A 151 -10.65 -16.58 -8.78
C THR A 151 -11.93 -15.74 -8.91
N LEU A 152 -11.80 -14.42 -9.04
CA LEU A 152 -12.95 -13.53 -9.27
C LEU A 152 -13.61 -13.75 -10.63
N GLN A 153 -12.80 -13.95 -11.67
CA GLN A 153 -13.30 -14.20 -13.03
C GLN A 153 -14.02 -15.56 -13.13
N GLY A 154 -13.50 -16.61 -12.47
CA GLY A 154 -14.11 -17.94 -12.45
C GLY A 154 -15.40 -18.04 -11.62
N LYS A 155 -15.68 -17.07 -10.73
CA LYS A 155 -16.92 -17.00 -9.94
C LYS A 155 -18.05 -16.22 -10.63
N GLY A 156 -17.78 -15.60 -11.78
CA GLY A 156 -18.73 -14.79 -12.55
C GLY A 156 -19.21 -15.41 -13.86
N GLY A 157 -18.89 -16.68 -14.11
CA GLY A 157 -19.31 -17.46 -15.29
C GLY A 157 -20.41 -18.46 -14.99
#